data_AF-A0A0S3PV59-F1
#
_entry.id   AF-A0A0S3PV59-F1
#
_cell.length_a   1.000
_cell.length_b   1.000
_cell.length_c   1.000
_cell.angle_alpha   90.00
_cell.angle_beta   90.00
_cell.angle_gamma   90.00
#
_symmetry.space_group_name_H-M   'P 1'
#
loop_
_entity.id
_entity.type
_entity.pdbx_description
1 polymer ?
#
loop_
_entity_poly.entity_id
_entity_poly.type
_entity_poly.pdbx_seq_one_letter_code
_entity_poly.pdbx_strand_id
1 'polypeptide(L)'
;MVGQSNMLSRAQKFTLAAVATTLLVGAAVAQAKQTYDGNWSVLITTDKGSCDRAYRYPVRIANGVVGYAGQASFQVSGRVQANGAISVRVSRGSQSANGTGRLNGTSGGGSWRGGECSGTWTAEKR
;
A
#
# COMPACT_ATOMS: atom_id res chain seq x y z
N MET A 1 10.68 -76.93 36.13
CA MET A 1 10.11 -76.34 37.36
C MET A 1 9.88 -74.86 37.06
N VAL A 2 8.72 -74.44 36.53
CA VAL A 2 7.41 -74.17 37.18
C VAL A 2 7.45 -72.99 38.18
N GLY A 3 6.62 -71.97 37.93
CA GLY A 3 6.12 -70.95 38.87
C GLY A 3 6.73 -69.55 38.68
N GLN A 4 6.10 -68.53 38.07
CA GLN A 4 4.93 -67.73 38.53
C GLN A 4 5.09 -67.28 40.01
N SER A 5 5.01 -66.02 40.45
CA SER A 5 4.22 -64.84 40.03
C SER A 5 4.74 -63.59 40.78
N ASN A 6 4.61 -62.37 40.23
CA ASN A 6 3.63 -61.38 40.69
C ASN A 6 3.84 -59.98 40.07
N MET A 7 2.71 -59.45 39.61
CA MET A 7 2.46 -58.10 39.12
C MET A 7 2.65 -57.05 40.22
N LEU A 8 3.03 -55.81 39.83
CA LEU A 8 2.67 -54.51 40.42
C LEU A 8 3.33 -53.42 39.54
N SER A 9 2.62 -52.86 38.56
CA SER A 9 1.81 -51.64 38.63
C SER A 9 2.54 -50.33 38.28
N ARG A 10 2.20 -49.84 37.08
CA ARG A 10 1.93 -48.45 36.65
C ARG A 10 2.95 -47.34 36.94
N ALA A 11 3.39 -46.67 35.87
CA ALA A 11 3.27 -45.21 35.74
C ALA A 11 3.39 -44.81 34.25
N GLN A 12 2.25 -44.58 33.60
CA GLN A 12 2.19 -43.99 32.27
C GLN A 12 2.63 -42.53 32.35
N LYS A 13 3.75 -42.21 31.70
CA LYS A 13 4.23 -40.83 31.54
C LYS A 13 3.46 -40.21 30.37
N PHE A 14 2.44 -39.41 30.68
CA PHE A 14 1.80 -38.54 29.70
C PHE A 14 2.74 -37.39 29.37
N THR A 15 3.46 -37.50 28.26
CA THR A 15 4.24 -36.39 27.71
C THR A 15 3.26 -35.42 27.06
N LEU A 16 2.95 -34.30 27.73
CA LEU A 16 2.25 -33.18 27.11
C LEU A 16 3.16 -32.59 26.02
N ALA A 17 2.82 -32.84 24.75
CA ALA A 17 3.36 -32.08 23.64
C ALA A 17 2.74 -30.68 23.69
N ALA A 18 3.51 -29.69 24.14
CA ALA A 18 3.13 -28.29 24.04
C ALA A 18 3.12 -27.89 22.55
N VAL A 19 1.93 -27.81 21.96
CA VAL A 19 1.74 -27.23 20.63
C VAL A 19 1.94 -25.72 20.76
N ALA A 20 3.12 -25.25 20.38
CA ALA A 20 3.42 -23.83 20.29
C ALA A 20 2.69 -23.22 19.09
N THR A 21 1.51 -22.65 19.32
CA THR A 21 0.77 -21.90 18.30
C THR A 21 1.45 -20.56 18.07
N THR A 22 2.35 -20.47 17.08
CA THR A 22 2.95 -19.21 16.65
C THR A 22 1.89 -18.28 16.05
N LEU A 23 1.63 -17.15 16.71
CA LEU A 23 0.77 -16.07 16.25
C LEU A 23 1.42 -15.32 15.06
N LEU A 24 0.98 -15.64 13.84
CA LEU A 24 1.31 -14.90 12.61
C LEU A 24 0.46 -13.62 12.50
N VAL A 25 0.75 -12.56 13.26
CA VAL A 25 -0.02 -11.29 13.22
C VAL A 25 0.69 -10.17 12.42
N GLY A 26 1.77 -10.49 11.69
CA GLY A 26 2.60 -9.47 11.01
C GLY A 26 2.40 -9.29 9.49
N ALA A 27 1.75 -10.22 8.79
CA ALA A 27 1.81 -10.25 7.33
C ALA A 27 0.87 -9.22 6.66
N ALA A 28 -0.37 -9.09 7.12
CA ALA A 28 -1.45 -8.44 6.36
C ALA A 28 -1.17 -6.96 6.02
N VAL A 29 -0.49 -6.24 6.92
CA VAL A 29 -0.18 -4.81 6.73
C VAL A 29 0.95 -4.59 5.71
N ALA A 30 1.91 -5.51 5.66
CA ALA A 30 3.00 -5.46 4.68
C ALA A 30 2.49 -5.80 3.27
N GLN A 31 1.62 -6.80 3.16
CA GLN A 31 1.05 -7.25 1.88
C GLN A 31 0.16 -6.19 1.23
N ALA A 32 -0.66 -5.47 2.02
CA ALA A 32 -1.52 -4.40 1.49
C ALA A 32 -0.74 -3.17 1.00
N LYS A 33 0.44 -2.88 1.57
CA LYS A 33 1.35 -1.85 1.04
C LYS A 33 1.95 -2.27 -0.30
N GLN A 34 2.23 -3.57 -0.49
CA GLN A 34 2.78 -4.09 -1.73
C GLN A 34 1.77 -4.14 -2.88
N THR A 35 0.46 -4.26 -2.61
CA THR A 35 -0.58 -4.34 -3.65
C THR A 35 -0.48 -3.20 -4.69
N TYR A 36 -0.23 -1.99 -4.21
CA TYR A 36 -0.19 -0.79 -5.05
C TYR A 36 1.21 -0.41 -5.52
N ASP A 37 2.25 -1.08 -5.02
CA ASP A 37 3.62 -0.84 -5.44
C ASP A 37 3.79 -1.15 -6.93
N GLY A 38 4.61 -0.34 -7.61
CA GLY A 38 4.85 -0.43 -9.04
C GLY A 38 4.85 0.92 -9.75
N ASN A 39 4.89 0.88 -11.07
CA ASN A 39 4.84 2.06 -11.92
C ASN A 39 3.40 2.33 -12.35
N TRP A 40 3.07 3.61 -12.50
CA TRP A 40 1.72 4.10 -12.77
C TRP A 40 1.74 5.21 -13.82
N SER A 41 0.70 5.23 -14.63
CA SER A 41 0.34 6.30 -15.55
C SER A 41 -0.74 7.14 -14.90
N VAL A 42 -0.44 8.38 -14.51
CA VAL A 42 -1.42 9.27 -13.89
C VAL A 42 -1.80 10.36 -14.86
N LEU A 43 -3.08 10.44 -15.24
CA LEU A 43 -3.65 11.55 -15.99
C LEU A 43 -4.21 12.59 -15.03
N ILE A 44 -3.71 13.81 -15.12
CA ILE A 44 -4.26 14.98 -14.43
C ILE A 44 -5.15 15.71 -15.43
N THR A 45 -6.36 16.08 -14.99
CA THR A 45 -7.31 16.90 -15.75
C THR A 45 -7.65 18.15 -14.93
N THR A 46 -7.53 19.32 -15.54
CA THR A 46 -7.92 20.61 -14.95
C THR A 46 -9.35 20.94 -15.35
N ASP A 47 -10.25 21.03 -14.37
CA ASP A 47 -11.66 21.37 -14.57
C ASP A 47 -11.94 22.86 -14.30
N LYS A 48 -11.11 23.51 -13.47
CA LYS A 48 -11.20 24.93 -13.11
C LYS A 48 -9.83 25.60 -13.08
N GLY A 49 -9.78 26.87 -13.47
CA GLY A 49 -8.57 27.70 -13.52
C GLY A 49 -7.95 27.78 -14.92
N SER A 50 -6.88 28.58 -15.06
CA SER A 50 -6.14 28.78 -16.31
C SER A 50 -4.97 27.81 -16.50
N CYS A 51 -4.81 26.84 -15.60
CA CYS A 51 -3.75 25.85 -15.70
C CYS A 51 -3.93 24.96 -16.94
N ASP A 52 -2.78 24.46 -17.41
CA ASP A 52 -2.62 23.33 -18.30
C ASP A 52 -3.75 22.29 -18.21
N ARG A 53 -4.43 22.01 -19.34
CA ARG A 53 -5.70 21.26 -19.33
C ARG A 53 -5.57 19.81 -18.91
N ALA A 54 -4.64 19.05 -19.51
CA ALA A 54 -4.50 17.64 -19.20
C ALA A 54 -3.11 17.09 -19.53
N TYR A 55 -2.49 16.40 -18.59
CA TYR A 55 -1.14 15.85 -18.74
C TYR A 55 -1.01 14.48 -18.08
N ARG A 56 -0.23 13.60 -18.70
CA ARG A 56 0.09 12.28 -18.15
C ARG A 56 1.49 12.26 -17.55
N TYR A 57 1.59 11.79 -16.32
CA TYR A 57 2.84 11.72 -15.56
C TYR A 57 3.15 10.28 -15.12
N PRO A 58 4.40 9.83 -15.28
CA PRO A 58 4.85 8.57 -14.69
C PRO A 58 5.05 8.74 -13.18
N VAL A 59 4.39 7.89 -12.41
CA VAL A 59 4.49 7.83 -10.94
C VAL A 59 4.97 6.46 -10.53
N ARG A 60 5.77 6.38 -9.46
CA ARG A 60 6.17 5.12 -8.84
C ARG A 60 5.64 5.08 -7.41
N ILE A 61 5.13 3.93 -7.01
CA ILE A 61 4.76 3.63 -5.63
C ILE A 61 5.70 2.55 -5.13
N ALA A 62 6.35 2.81 -4.00
CA ALA A 62 7.26 1.87 -3.36
C ALA A 62 7.04 1.88 -1.84
N ASN A 63 6.72 0.73 -1.27
CA ASN A 63 6.32 0.58 0.13
C ASN A 63 5.16 1.53 0.50
N GLY A 64 4.22 1.72 -0.43
CA GLY A 64 3.12 2.68 -0.32
C GLY A 64 3.54 4.15 -0.31
N VAL A 65 4.80 4.49 -0.61
CA VAL A 65 5.27 5.88 -0.76
C VAL A 65 5.18 6.27 -2.23
N VAL A 66 4.55 7.41 -2.50
CA VAL A 66 4.36 7.94 -3.85
C VAL A 66 5.55 8.82 -4.21
N GLY A 67 6.18 8.54 -5.36
CA GLY A 67 7.27 9.31 -5.92
C GLY A 67 7.11 9.52 -7.42
N TYR A 68 7.84 10.50 -7.95
CA TYR A 68 7.84 10.77 -9.37
C TYR A 68 8.84 9.86 -10.10
N ALA A 69 8.46 9.34 -11.26
CA ALA A 69 9.28 8.42 -12.06
C ALA A 69 9.75 9.02 -13.39
N GLY A 70 9.60 10.35 -13.57
CA GLY A 70 10.08 11.08 -14.75
C GLY A 70 11.29 11.97 -14.44
N GLN A 71 11.60 12.87 -15.37
CA GLN A 71 12.81 13.73 -15.32
C GLN A 71 12.50 15.21 -15.06
N ALA A 72 11.23 15.57 -14.87
CA ALA A 72 10.80 16.93 -14.59
C ALA A 72 11.25 17.45 -13.22
N SER A 73 11.51 18.76 -13.16
CA SER A 73 11.91 19.48 -11.95
C SER A 73 10.71 19.88 -11.09
N PHE A 74 10.06 18.90 -10.48
CA PHE A 74 9.07 19.10 -9.42
C PHE A 74 9.18 17.98 -8.40
N GLN A 75 8.75 18.25 -7.17
CA GLN A 75 8.76 17.27 -6.10
C GLN A 75 7.37 16.67 -5.91
N VAL A 76 7.32 15.35 -5.78
CA VAL A 76 6.11 14.59 -5.44
C VAL A 76 6.35 13.89 -4.11
N SER A 77 5.44 14.07 -3.17
CA SER A 77 5.41 13.33 -1.92
C SER A 77 3.99 12.85 -1.65
N GLY A 78 3.84 11.66 -1.08
CA GLY A 78 2.52 11.12 -0.80
C GLY A 78 2.58 9.70 -0.29
N ARG A 79 1.42 9.19 0.14
CA ARG A 79 1.30 7.79 0.58
C ARG A 79 0.00 7.18 0.12
N VAL A 80 0.06 5.88 -0.13
CA VAL A 80 -1.08 4.98 -0.30
C VAL A 80 -1.21 4.14 0.96
N GLN A 81 -2.41 4.17 1.53
CA GLN A 81 -2.79 3.33 2.66
C GLN A 81 -3.17 1.92 2.18
N ALA A 82 -3.18 0.96 3.11
CA ALA A 82 -3.54 -0.44 2.83
C ALA A 82 -4.92 -0.59 2.16
N ASN A 83 -5.86 0.29 2.48
CA ASN A 83 -7.21 0.31 1.90
C ASN A 83 -7.30 1.04 0.54
N GLY A 84 -6.17 1.43 -0.05
CA GLY A 84 -6.08 2.14 -1.31
C GLY A 84 -6.27 3.66 -1.21
N ALA A 85 -6.59 4.22 -0.02
CA ALA A 85 -6.67 5.67 0.14
C ALA A 85 -5.32 6.32 -0.13
N ILE A 86 -5.31 7.36 -0.96
CA ILE A 86 -4.09 8.04 -1.39
C ILE A 86 -4.19 9.53 -1.13
N SER A 87 -3.09 10.11 -0.64
CA SER A 87 -2.87 11.56 -0.56
C SER A 87 -1.50 11.90 -1.11
N VAL A 88 -1.43 12.99 -1.89
CA VAL A 88 -0.24 13.45 -2.59
C VAL A 88 -0.13 14.95 -2.50
N ARG A 89 1.09 15.45 -2.41
CA ARG A 89 1.45 16.85 -2.60
C ARG A 89 2.49 16.94 -3.71
N VAL A 90 2.26 17.86 -4.64
CA VAL A 90 3.20 18.20 -5.71
C VAL A 90 3.64 19.64 -5.51
N SER A 91 4.93 19.92 -5.68
CA SER A 91 5.45 21.28 -5.53
C SER A 91 6.55 21.59 -6.54
N ARG A 92 6.58 22.85 -7.00
CA ARG A 92 7.60 23.40 -7.90
C ARG A 92 7.85 24.86 -7.54
N GLY A 93 9.02 25.18 -6.99
CA GLY A 93 9.29 26.51 -6.46
C GLY A 93 8.27 26.91 -5.38
N SER A 94 7.61 28.05 -5.55
CA SER A 94 6.54 28.53 -4.66
C SER A 94 5.16 27.92 -4.93
N GLN A 95 5.00 27.17 -6.02
CA GLN A 95 3.71 26.58 -6.41
C GLN A 95 3.54 25.19 -5.79
N SER A 96 2.31 24.87 -5.38
CA SER A 96 1.97 23.53 -4.91
C SER A 96 0.52 23.14 -5.19
N ALA A 97 0.30 21.84 -5.31
CA ALA A 97 -1.01 21.23 -5.43
C ALA A 97 -1.12 20.02 -4.49
N ASN A 98 -2.32 19.74 -4.01
CA ASN A 98 -2.63 18.55 -3.24
C ASN A 98 -3.64 17.70 -3.99
N GLY A 99 -3.47 16.39 -3.96
CA GLY A 99 -4.37 15.40 -4.54
C GLY A 99 -4.80 14.37 -3.50
N THR A 100 -6.05 13.94 -3.59
CA THR A 100 -6.61 12.85 -2.78
C THR A 100 -7.44 11.92 -3.65
N GLY A 101 -7.62 10.67 -3.21
CA GLY A 101 -8.50 9.72 -3.89
C GLY A 101 -8.29 8.29 -3.41
N ARG A 102 -8.54 7.34 -4.31
CA ARG A 102 -8.37 5.90 -4.02
C ARG A 102 -7.82 5.13 -5.22
N LEU A 103 -6.98 4.15 -4.92
CA LEU A 103 -6.60 3.08 -5.83
C LEU A 103 -7.44 1.83 -5.54
N ASN A 104 -7.77 1.08 -6.59
CA ASN A 104 -8.48 -0.19 -6.52
C ASN A 104 -7.77 -1.18 -7.47
N GLY A 105 -6.88 -2.01 -6.93
CA GLY A 105 -6.07 -2.94 -7.74
C GLY A 105 -5.11 -2.22 -8.69
N THR A 106 -5.44 -2.21 -9.99
CA THR A 106 -4.60 -1.67 -11.07
C THR A 106 -5.08 -0.33 -11.62
N SER A 107 -6.13 0.26 -11.05
CA SER A 107 -6.64 1.57 -11.44
C SER A 107 -6.92 2.44 -10.22
N GLY A 108 -7.20 3.72 -10.45
CA GLY A 108 -7.59 4.63 -9.39
C GLY A 108 -7.96 6.02 -9.90
N GLY A 109 -8.39 6.87 -8.98
CA GLY A 109 -8.75 8.23 -9.30
C GLY A 109 -9.11 9.07 -8.08
N GLY A 110 -9.32 10.35 -8.33
CA GLY A 110 -9.75 11.29 -7.32
C GLY A 110 -9.70 12.74 -7.80
N SER A 111 -9.49 13.64 -6.86
CA SER A 111 -9.48 15.09 -7.10
C SER A 111 -8.16 15.72 -6.68
N TRP A 112 -7.88 16.88 -7.25
CA TRP A 112 -6.73 17.69 -6.89
C TRP A 112 -7.08 19.18 -6.88
N ARG A 113 -6.30 19.97 -6.15
CA ARG A 113 -6.38 21.44 -6.12
C ARG A 113 -5.01 22.05 -5.83
N GLY A 114 -4.71 23.19 -6.47
CA GLY A 114 -3.52 24.00 -6.22
C GLY A 114 -3.69 25.40 -6.78
N GLY A 115 -3.40 26.42 -5.96
CA GLY A 115 -3.69 27.82 -6.31
C GLY A 115 -5.17 28.01 -6.69
N GLU A 116 -5.41 28.64 -7.83
CA GLU A 116 -6.74 28.84 -8.42
C GLU A 116 -7.26 27.63 -9.22
N CYS A 117 -6.42 26.61 -9.43
CA CYS A 117 -6.74 25.47 -10.28
C CYS A 117 -7.20 24.25 -9.48
N SER A 118 -8.13 23.50 -10.06
CA SER A 118 -8.56 22.22 -9.51
C SER A 118 -9.12 21.32 -10.60
N GLY A 119 -9.16 20.02 -10.30
CA GLY A 119 -9.86 19.08 -11.15
C GLY A 119 -9.76 17.66 -10.64
N THR A 120 -9.66 16.73 -11.58
CA THR A 120 -9.64 15.29 -11.32
C THR A 120 -8.35 14.65 -11.78
N TRP A 121 -8.10 13.45 -11.28
CA TRP A 121 -7.02 12.60 -11.77
C TRP A 121 -7.49 11.17 -11.89
N THR A 122 -6.92 10.44 -12.84
CA THR A 122 -7.07 8.99 -12.99
C THR A 122 -5.70 8.33 -13.06
N ALA A 123 -5.61 7.08 -12.65
CA ALA A 123 -4.38 6.33 -12.62
C ALA A 123 -4.58 4.91 -13.14
N GLU A 124 -3.60 4.43 -13.89
CA GLU A 124 -3.53 3.06 -14.42
C GLU A 124 -2.15 2.48 -14.14
N LYS A 125 -2.09 1.26 -13.61
CA LYS A 125 -0.85 0.55 -13.34
C LYS A 125 -0.20 0.12 -14.67
N ARG A 126 1.12 0.25 -14.75
CA ARG A 126 1.95 -0.12 -15.91
C ARG A 126 2.59 -1.48 -15.72
#